data_AF-A0A1U7DCX3-F1
#
_entry.id   AF-A0A1U7DCX3-F1
#
_cell.length_a   1.000
_cell.length_b   1.000
_cell.length_c   1.000
_cell.angle_alpha   90.00
_cell.angle_beta   90.00
_cell.angle_gamma   90.00
#
_symmetry.space_group_name_H-M   'P 1'
#
loop_
_entity.id
_entity.type
_entity.pdbx_description
1 polymer ?
#
loop_
_entity_poly.entity_id
_entity_poly.type
_entity_poly.pdbx_seq_one_letter_code
_entity_poly.pdbx_strand_id
1 'polypeptide(L)' 'MHLHGHHFWELDAAGEAGPYRDSTYLDTGETRDILVVLDNPGSWMLHCHMLSHQADGMATWIRVG' A
#
# COMPACT_ATOMS: atom_id res chain seq x y z
N MET A 1 2.23 -0.66 5.78
CA MET A 1 2.12 0.24 4.62
C MET A 1 0.66 0.48 4.31
N HIS A 2 0.25 1.73 4.11
CA HIS A 2 -1.11 2.14 3.82
C HIS A 2 -1.16 2.98 2.53
N LEU A 3 -2.13 2.69 1.66
CA LEU A 3 -2.36 3.41 0.42
C LEU A 3 -3.71 4.14 0.49
N HIS A 4 -3.68 5.45 0.29
CA HIS A 4 -4.90 6.26 0.26
C HIS A 4 -5.66 6.06 -1.06
N GLY A 5 -6.97 6.31 -1.02
CA GLY A 5 -7.83 6.39 -2.20
C GLY A 5 -8.12 5.07 -2.92
N HIS A 6 -7.44 3.99 -2.54
CA HIS A 6 -7.55 2.67 -3.17
C HIS A 6 -7.53 1.57 -2.12
N HIS A 7 -8.03 0.41 -2.49
CA HIS A 7 -7.76 -0.85 -1.81
C HIS A 7 -6.96 -1.74 -2.77
N PHE A 8 -6.28 -2.73 -2.23
CA PHE A 8 -5.45 -3.67 -2.97
C PHE A 8 -5.64 -5.09 -2.42
N TRP A 9 -5.38 -6.07 -3.28
CA TRP A 9 -5.23 -7.46 -2.86
C TRP A 9 -3.77 -7.72 -2.50
N GLU A 10 -3.52 -8.35 -1.35
CA GLU A 10 -2.22 -9.00 -1.11
C GLU A 10 -2.15 -10.26 -1.98
N LEU A 11 -1.04 -10.45 -2.70
CA LEU A 11 -0.83 -11.66 -3.48
C LEU A 11 -0.10 -12.72 -2.65
N ASP A 12 -0.50 -13.97 -2.82
CA ASP A 12 0.23 -15.10 -2.26
C ASP A 12 1.44 -15.49 -3.12
N ALA A 13 2.18 -16.52 -2.71
CA ALA A 13 3.36 -16.99 -3.43
C ALA A 13 3.08 -17.55 -4.84
N ALA A 14 1.82 -17.87 -5.15
CA ALA A 14 1.39 -18.28 -6.48
C ALA A 14 0.91 -17.08 -7.34
N GLY A 15 0.84 -15.87 -6.75
CA GLY A 15 0.32 -14.68 -7.39
C GLY A 15 -1.21 -14.56 -7.33
N GLU A 16 -1.87 -15.40 -6.54
CA GLU A 16 -3.33 -15.40 -6.42
C GLU A 16 -3.80 -14.30 -5.46
N ALA A 17 -4.97 -13.73 -5.75
CA ALA A 17 -5.52 -12.63 -4.98
C ALA A 17 -6.01 -13.10 -3.61
N GLY A 18 -5.35 -12.60 -2.56
CA GLY A 18 -5.70 -12.81 -1.17
C GLY A 18 -6.63 -11.73 -0.61
N PRO A 19 -6.44 -11.32 0.66
CA PRO A 19 -7.29 -10.31 1.29
C PRO A 19 -7.28 -8.95 0.59
N TYR A 20 -8.45 -8.32 0.48
CA TYR A 20 -8.64 -6.97 -0.06
C TYR A 20 -8.67 -5.92 1.07
N ARG A 21 -7.75 -4.96 1.04
CA ARG A 21 -7.54 -3.98 2.12
C ARG A 21 -6.79 -2.74 1.65
N ASP A 22 -6.72 -1.70 2.49
CA ASP A 22 -5.95 -0.47 2.21
C ASP A 22 -4.59 -0.43 2.93
N SER A 23 -4.33 -1.40 3.81
CA SER A 23 -3.18 -1.42 4.71
C SER A 23 -2.66 -2.82 4.89
N THR A 24 -1.34 -3.01 4.81
CA THR A 24 -0.67 -4.27 5.09
C THR A 24 0.42 -4.11 6.13
N TYR A 25 0.63 -5.14 6.95
CA TYR A 25 1.79 -5.24 7.83
C TYR A 25 2.98 -5.78 7.03
N LEU A 26 4.18 -5.33 7.34
CA LEU A 26 5.43 -5.89 6.83
C LEU A 26 6.36 -6.11 8.01
N ASP A 27 6.85 -7.33 8.18
CA ASP A 27 7.94 -7.60 9.11
C ASP A 27 9.29 -7.14 8.52
N THR A 28 10.32 -7.12 9.37
CA THR A 28 11.68 -6.75 8.97
C THR A 28 12.20 -7.73 7.93
N GLY A 29 12.58 -7.21 6.76
CA GLY A 29 13.08 -8.04 5.64
C GLY A 29 11.99 -8.74 4.83
N GLU A 30 10.71 -8.54 5.19
CA GLU A 30 9.59 -9.07 4.43
C GLU A 30 9.35 -8.27 3.15
N THR A 31 8.97 -8.96 2.08
CA THR A 31 8.47 -8.37 0.84
C THR A 31 7.03 -8.85 0.63
N ARG A 32 6.17 -7.97 0.14
CA ARG A 32 4.78 -8.29 -0.19
C ARG A 32 4.42 -7.72 -1.54
N ASP A 33 3.88 -8.58 -2.39
CA ASP A 33 3.29 -8.18 -3.65
C ASP A 33 1.82 -7.80 -3.41
N ILE A 34 1.40 -6.69 -4.02
CA ILE A 34 0.02 -6.22 -3.98
C ILE A 34 -0.48 -5.96 -5.40
N LEU A 35 -1.73 -6.30 -5.65
CA LEU A 35 -2.45 -5.93 -6.88
C LEU A 35 -3.41 -4.80 -6.55
N VAL A 36 -3.27 -3.67 -7.26
CA VAL A 36 -4.10 -2.48 -7.09
C VAL A 36 -4.64 -2.02 -8.44
N VAL A 37 -5.92 -1.67 -8.47
CA VAL A 37 -6.53 -0.95 -9.60
C VAL A 37 -6.46 0.53 -9.27
N LEU A 38 -5.79 1.32 -10.12
CA LEU A 38 -5.62 2.77 -9.94
C LEU A 38 -6.70 3.53 -10.72
N ASP A 39 -7.95 3.43 -10.27
CA ASP A 39 -9.13 3.99 -10.93
C ASP A 39 -9.69 5.25 -10.25
N ASN A 40 -9.05 5.73 -9.19
CA ASN A 40 -9.45 6.93 -8.46
C ASN A 40 -8.46 8.08 -8.76
N PRO A 41 -8.80 9.05 -9.63
CA PRO A 41 -7.91 10.14 -9.99
C PRO A 41 -7.55 11.02 -8.79
N GLY A 42 -6.28 11.39 -8.65
CA GLY A 42 -5.82 12.17 -7.52
C GLY A 42 -4.33 12.03 -7.24
N SER A 43 -3.92 12.57 -6.10
CA SER A 43 -2.59 12.35 -5.52
C SER A 43 -2.79 11.67 -4.18
N TRP A 44 -2.36 10.41 -4.09
CA TRP A 44 -2.65 9.53 -2.96
C TRP A 44 -1.37 9.18 -2.24
N MET A 45 -1.38 9.33 -0.92
CA MET A 45 -0.22 9.01 -0.11
C MET A 45 -0.08 7.49 0.03
N LEU A 46 1.15 7.00 -0.15
CA LEU A 46 1.58 5.67 0.27
C LEU A 46 2.58 5.85 1.41
N HIS A 47 2.29 5.34 2.59
CA HIS A 47 3.16 5.56 3.76
C HIS A 47 3.14 4.41 4.76
N CYS A 48 4.09 4.43 5.69
CA CYS A 48 4.02 3.58 6.86
C CYS A 48 2.91 4.07 7.81
N HIS A 49 2.05 3.18 8.28
CA HIS A 49 0.96 3.55 9.20
C HIS A 49 1.42 3.61 10.68
N MET A 50 2.71 3.46 10.93
CA MET A 50 3.32 3.89 12.18
C MET A 50 3.56 5.40 12.10
N LEU A 51 2.80 6.18 12.88
CA LEU A 51 2.71 7.63 12.69
C LEU A 51 4.05 8.36 12.85
N SER A 52 4.93 7.90 13.73
CA SER A 52 6.29 8.45 13.86
C SER A 52 7.09 8.28 12.56
N HIS A 53 7.06 7.08 11.96
CA HIS A 53 7.75 6.82 10.70
C HIS A 53 7.22 7.68 9.55
N GLN A 54 5.89 7.86 9.47
CA GLN A 54 5.29 8.76 8.48
C GLN A 54 5.79 10.20 8.70
N ALA A 55 5.74 10.70 9.94
CA ALA A 55 6.16 12.05 10.28
C ALA A 55 7.66 12.28 10.00
N ASP A 56 8.47 11.25 10.18
CA ASP A 56 9.92 11.25 9.90
C ASP A 56 10.25 11.03 8.41
N GLY A 57 9.25 10.94 7.54
CA GLY A 57 9.42 10.98 6.09
C GLY A 57 9.25 9.65 5.35
N MET A 58 8.82 8.58 6.02
CA MET A 58 8.50 7.28 5.39
C MET A 58 7.14 7.32 4.67
N ALA A 59 7.04 8.22 3.70
CA ALA A 59 5.86 8.50 2.91
C ALA A 59 6.27 8.87 1.48
N THR A 60 5.42 8.54 0.52
CA THR A 60 5.52 8.96 -0.87
C THR A 60 4.13 9.20 -1.44
N TRP A 61 4.05 9.66 -2.68
CA TRP A 61 2.82 9.96 -3.38
C TRP A 61 2.71 9.15 -4.67
N ILE A 62 1.50 8.67 -4.94
CA ILE A 62 1.11 8.06 -6.21
C ILE A 62 0.15 9.05 -6.90
N ARG A 63 0.50 9.46 -8.12
CA ARG A 63 -0.37 10.30 -8.95
C ARG A 63 -1.13 9.42 -9.93
N VAL A 64 -2.46 9.52 -9.91
CA VAL A 64 -3.38 8.85 -10.83
C VAL A 64 -4.08 9.93 -11.63
N GLY A 65 -4.00 9.86 -12.96
CA GLY A 65 -4.59 10.83 -13.88
C GLY A 65 -4.66 10.31 -15.30
#